data_AF-A0A1I4DEP9-F1
#
_entry.id   AF-A0A1I4DEP9-F1
#
_cell.length_a   1.000
_cell.length_b   1.000
_cell.length_c   1.000
_cell.angle_alpha   90.00
_cell.angle_beta   90.00
_cell.angle_gamma   90.00
#
_symmetry.space_group_name_H-M   'P 1'
#
loop_
_entity.id
_entity.type
_entity.pdbx_description
1 polymer ?
#
loop_
_entity_poly.entity_id
_entity_poly.type
_entity_poly.pdbx_seq_one_letter_code
_entity_poly.pdbx_strand_id
1 'polypeptide(L)'
;MPITQFSKPMFNDETLTEAQFRDAMNRFGVDIDQVAADMEAGLSAMNLNDLNSTSADSFFMALAQKTITVDTNKSYMPGHRITVARTSDPTKNMPSLVISYNPSTGQLVFLPLELNGAGTFSDWSISFGGAVPTMADNEIILVGNSGVGSTNTAIQRYTAVQKDTSGVWMSYTSSSTLGDKITIDKTGDYEVYRHGSMTTSGGHMGASLNTAGLTTTFVTRMNSNPDEFIIGFGTTSPTTPNSSSRTMRFNAGDVIRAHNHNSSPDSANGFTPIFSIKRLGFV
;
A
#
# COMPACT_ATOMS: atom_id res chain seq x y z
N MET A 1 -21.92 -36.27 0.25
CA MET A 1 -22.96 -37.30 0.13
C MET A 1 -22.89 -37.89 -1.26
N PRO A 2 -22.92 -39.23 -1.43
CA PRO A 2 -23.03 -39.80 -2.77
C PRO A 2 -24.42 -39.46 -3.33
N ILE A 3 -24.45 -38.79 -4.48
CA ILE A 3 -25.70 -38.51 -5.20
C ILE A 3 -26.11 -39.82 -5.85
N THR A 4 -27.22 -40.39 -5.39
CA THR A 4 -27.79 -41.62 -5.96
C THR A 4 -28.33 -41.29 -7.34
N GLN A 5 -27.88 -42.00 -8.37
CA GLN A 5 -28.30 -41.76 -9.74
C GLN A 5 -29.81 -42.03 -9.89
N PHE A 6 -30.57 -41.03 -10.35
CA PHE A 6 -32.01 -41.16 -10.60
C PHE A 6 -32.31 -42.32 -11.56
N SER A 7 -33.30 -43.15 -11.22
CA SER A 7 -33.84 -44.10 -12.19
C SER A 7 -34.64 -43.34 -13.25
N LYS A 8 -34.25 -43.44 -14.53
CA LYS A 8 -35.06 -42.88 -15.62
C LYS A 8 -36.47 -43.47 -15.56
N PRO A 9 -37.53 -42.67 -15.42
CA PRO A 9 -38.87 -43.23 -15.43
C PRO A 9 -39.19 -43.78 -16.83
N MET A 10 -39.85 -44.94 -16.89
CA MET A 10 -40.20 -45.65 -18.12
C MET A 10 -41.40 -45.00 -18.84
N PHE A 11 -41.43 -43.67 -19.03
CA PHE A 11 -42.58 -42.98 -19.62
C PHE A 11 -42.69 -43.12 -21.15
N ASN A 12 -41.73 -43.77 -21.81
CA ASN A 12 -41.64 -43.80 -23.27
C ASN A 12 -42.11 -45.14 -23.88
N ASP A 13 -42.87 -45.95 -23.16
CA ASP A 13 -43.41 -47.22 -23.67
C ASP A 13 -44.94 -47.17 -23.72
N GLU A 14 -45.48 -47.09 -24.93
CA GLU A 14 -46.93 -47.06 -25.20
C GLU A 14 -47.63 -48.40 -24.87
N THR A 15 -46.88 -49.43 -24.44
CA THR A 15 -47.39 -50.78 -24.16
C THR A 15 -47.52 -51.13 -22.68
N LEU A 16 -47.34 -50.15 -21.77
CA LEU A 16 -47.42 -50.39 -20.33
C LEU A 16 -48.83 -50.83 -19.90
N THR A 17 -48.89 -51.92 -19.14
CA THR A 17 -50.09 -52.30 -18.40
C THR A 17 -50.38 -51.28 -17.28
N GLU A 18 -51.63 -51.20 -16.83
CA GLU A 18 -52.04 -50.28 -15.75
C GLU A 18 -51.21 -50.46 -14.47
N ALA A 19 -50.83 -51.71 -14.16
CA ALA A 19 -49.97 -52.03 -13.02
C ALA A 19 -48.56 -51.43 -13.19
N GLN A 20 -47.95 -51.59 -14.36
CA GLN A 20 -46.62 -51.03 -14.64
C GLN A 20 -46.62 -49.50 -14.64
N PHE A 21 -47.70 -48.87 -15.13
CA PHE A 21 -47.86 -47.42 -15.06
C PHE A 21 -47.96 -46.93 -13.60
N ARG A 22 -48.76 -47.62 -12.78
CA ARG A 22 -48.92 -47.31 -11.35
C ARG A 22 -47.60 -47.42 -10.59
N ASP A 23 -46.81 -48.45 -10.88
CA ASP A 23 -45.49 -48.64 -10.27
C ASP A 23 -44.50 -47.55 -10.69
N ALA A 24 -44.50 -47.15 -11.97
CA ALA A 24 -43.68 -46.05 -12.48
C ALA A 24 -44.06 -44.70 -11.82
N MET A 25 -45.35 -44.43 -11.66
CA MET A 25 -45.85 -43.23 -10.99
C MET A 25 -45.51 -43.20 -9.50
N ASN A 26 -45.62 -44.33 -8.79
CA ASN A 26 -45.20 -44.44 -7.40
C ASN A 26 -43.71 -44.16 -7.23
N ARG A 27 -42.89 -44.68 -8.13
CA ARG A 27 -41.44 -44.46 -8.13
C ARG A 27 -41.07 -43.01 -8.43
N PHE A 28 -41.76 -42.38 -9.37
CA PHE A 28 -41.62 -40.95 -9.63
C PHE A 28 -41.95 -40.08 -8.41
N GLY A 29 -42.99 -40.44 -7.64
CA GLY A 29 -43.31 -39.78 -6.38
C GLY A 29 -42.16 -39.86 -5.37
N VAL A 30 -41.59 -41.05 -5.18
CA VAL A 30 -40.41 -41.27 -4.31
C VAL A 30 -39.20 -40.47 -4.79
N ASP A 31 -38.94 -40.42 -6.11
CA ASP A 31 -37.83 -39.67 -6.67
C ASP A 31 -37.99 -38.15 -6.44
N ILE A 32 -39.22 -37.62 -6.51
CA ILE A 32 -39.50 -36.21 -6.16
C ILE A 32 -39.23 -35.94 -4.68
N ASP A 33 -39.67 -36.80 -3.78
CA ASP A 33 -39.42 -36.65 -2.34
C ASP A 33 -37.91 -36.67 -2.05
N GLN A 34 -37.16 -37.50 -2.78
CA GLN A 34 -35.70 -37.54 -2.68
C GLN A 34 -35.04 -36.26 -3.21
N VAL A 35 -35.54 -35.67 -4.31
CA VAL A 35 -35.05 -34.37 -4.81
C VAL A 35 -35.26 -33.28 -3.75
N ALA A 36 -36.42 -33.24 -3.11
CA ALA A 36 -36.69 -32.26 -2.05
C ALA A 36 -35.71 -32.42 -0.88
N ALA A 37 -35.47 -33.66 -0.43
CA ALA A 37 -34.51 -33.95 0.63
C ALA A 37 -33.07 -33.59 0.24
N ASP A 38 -32.65 -33.91 -0.99
CA ASP A 38 -31.32 -33.60 -1.49
C ASP A 38 -31.11 -32.08 -1.65
N MET A 39 -32.14 -31.35 -2.06
CA MET A 39 -32.11 -29.89 -2.14
C MET A 39 -32.00 -29.25 -0.75
N GLU A 40 -32.76 -29.71 0.23
CA GLU A 40 -32.70 -29.22 1.61
C GLU A 40 -31.33 -29.52 2.24
N ALA A 41 -30.81 -30.72 2.01
CA ALA A 41 -29.48 -31.12 2.45
C ALA A 41 -28.37 -30.31 1.76
N GLY A 42 -28.52 -30.02 0.47
CA GLY A 42 -27.63 -29.16 -0.31
C GLY A 42 -27.63 -27.72 0.18
N LEU A 43 -28.79 -27.13 0.41
CA LEU A 43 -28.95 -25.78 0.97
C LEU A 43 -28.36 -25.68 2.37
N SER A 44 -28.57 -26.70 3.21
CA SER A 44 -27.99 -26.76 4.55
C SER A 44 -26.47 -26.92 4.53
N ALA A 45 -25.93 -27.65 3.56
CA ALA A 45 -24.49 -27.79 3.36
C ALA A 45 -23.84 -26.50 2.82
N MET A 46 -24.59 -25.71 2.05
CA MET A 46 -24.18 -24.38 1.58
C MET A 46 -24.29 -23.36 2.73
N ASN A 47 -23.33 -23.37 3.65
CA ASN A 47 -23.22 -22.41 4.77
C ASN A 47 -22.75 -21.01 4.30
N LEU A 48 -23.55 -20.38 3.43
CA LEU A 48 -23.31 -19.06 2.88
C LEU A 48 -23.93 -17.99 3.80
N ASN A 49 -23.25 -17.64 4.89
CA ASN A 49 -23.63 -16.47 5.66
C ASN A 49 -23.03 -15.19 5.07
N ASP A 50 -23.59 -14.07 5.50
CA ASP A 50 -23.09 -12.74 5.17
C ASP A 50 -21.61 -12.58 5.61
N LEU A 51 -20.84 -11.90 4.77
CA LEU A 51 -19.43 -11.57 5.00
C LEU A 51 -19.23 -10.10 5.41
N ASN A 52 -20.34 -9.40 5.65
CA ASN A 52 -20.36 -8.05 6.18
C ASN A 52 -20.84 -8.07 7.63
N SER A 53 -20.26 -7.20 8.45
CA SER A 53 -20.68 -7.02 9.84
C SER A 53 -20.28 -5.63 10.35
N THR A 54 -20.75 -5.28 11.55
CA THR A 54 -20.36 -4.05 12.23
C THR A 54 -19.76 -4.33 13.59
N SER A 55 -18.97 -3.39 14.11
CA SER A 55 -18.47 -3.43 15.48
C SER A 55 -18.51 -2.05 16.12
N ALA A 56 -18.91 -2.02 17.39
CA ALA A 56 -18.92 -0.83 18.23
C ALA A 56 -17.71 -0.75 19.18
N ASP A 57 -16.77 -1.71 19.09
CA ASP A 57 -15.63 -1.75 19.99
C ASP A 57 -14.70 -0.56 19.73
N SER A 58 -14.32 0.14 20.81
CA SER A 58 -13.43 1.29 20.72
C SER A 58 -11.98 0.85 20.72
N PHE A 59 -11.24 1.13 19.65
CA PHE A 59 -9.80 0.84 19.59
C PHE A 59 -9.03 1.83 18.73
N PHE A 60 -7.73 1.96 19.04
CA PHE A 60 -6.77 2.74 18.26
C PHE A 60 -6.28 1.94 17.04
N MET A 61 -6.30 2.56 15.87
CA MET A 61 -5.76 2.00 14.63
C MET A 61 -4.26 1.75 14.75
N ALA A 62 -3.82 0.50 14.65
CA ALA A 62 -2.41 0.12 14.74
C ALA A 62 -2.14 -1.18 13.97
N LEU A 63 -0.91 -1.36 13.46
CA LEU A 63 -0.43 -2.59 12.83
C LEU A 63 -0.09 -3.66 13.87
N ALA A 64 -1.10 -4.02 14.65
CA ALA A 64 -1.01 -5.04 15.68
C ALA A 64 -2.34 -5.79 15.72
N GLN A 65 -2.30 -7.06 16.10
CA GLN A 65 -3.48 -7.90 16.21
C GLN A 65 -4.56 -7.22 17.07
N LYS A 66 -5.79 -7.26 16.58
CA LYS A 66 -6.98 -6.73 17.24
C LYS A 66 -7.97 -7.85 17.48
N THR A 67 -8.68 -7.75 18.59
CA THR A 67 -9.83 -8.60 18.91
C THR A 67 -11.02 -7.68 19.10
N ILE A 68 -12.06 -7.89 18.30
CA ILE A 68 -13.31 -7.13 18.38
C ILE A 68 -14.50 -8.08 18.40
N THR A 69 -15.64 -7.57 18.81
CA THR A 69 -16.94 -8.23 18.69
C THR A 69 -17.66 -7.70 17.46
N VAL A 70 -18.06 -8.61 16.57
CA VAL A 70 -18.91 -8.35 15.40
C VAL A 70 -20.20 -9.17 15.52
N ASP A 71 -21.09 -9.06 14.53
CA ASP A 71 -22.29 -9.88 14.45
C ASP A 71 -21.96 -11.40 14.48
N THR A 72 -22.81 -12.19 15.14
CA THR A 72 -22.73 -13.66 15.16
C THR A 72 -23.15 -14.28 13.83
N ASN A 73 -22.85 -15.57 13.63
CA ASN A 73 -23.26 -16.36 12.46
C ASN A 73 -22.83 -15.76 11.11
N LYS A 74 -21.61 -15.22 11.02
CA LYS A 74 -20.98 -14.77 9.77
C LYS A 74 -20.05 -15.86 9.21
N SER A 75 -19.64 -15.74 7.94
CA SER A 75 -18.76 -16.72 7.27
C SER A 75 -17.29 -16.28 7.21
N TYR A 76 -16.80 -15.54 8.22
CA TYR A 76 -15.37 -15.24 8.32
C TYR A 76 -14.57 -16.52 8.62
N MET A 77 -13.47 -16.73 7.89
CA MET A 77 -12.55 -17.84 8.12
C MET A 77 -11.12 -17.31 8.27
N PRO A 78 -10.25 -18.01 9.03
CA PRO A 78 -8.82 -17.73 9.04
C PRO A 78 -8.24 -17.62 7.63
N GLY A 79 -7.46 -16.57 7.37
CA GLY A 79 -6.86 -16.28 6.07
C GLY A 79 -7.73 -15.44 5.14
N HIS A 80 -9.01 -15.21 5.45
CA HIS A 80 -9.82 -14.26 4.69
C HIS A 80 -9.22 -12.86 4.78
N ARG A 81 -9.19 -12.16 3.66
CA ARG A 81 -8.92 -10.73 3.62
C ARG A 81 -10.22 -10.00 3.93
N ILE A 82 -10.15 -9.03 4.83
CA ILE A 82 -11.25 -8.15 5.21
C ILE A 82 -10.80 -6.71 5.16
N THR A 83 -11.74 -5.78 5.04
CA THR A 83 -11.49 -4.36 5.29
C THR A 83 -12.28 -3.95 6.52
N VAL A 84 -11.57 -3.41 7.52
CA VAL A 84 -12.18 -2.80 8.70
C VAL A 84 -12.13 -1.29 8.50
N ALA A 85 -13.24 -0.69 8.12
CA ALA A 85 -13.34 0.73 7.81
C ALA A 85 -14.20 1.44 8.85
N ARG A 86 -13.87 2.69 9.14
CA ARG A 86 -14.71 3.54 9.96
C ARG A 86 -16.01 3.82 9.22
N THR A 87 -17.15 3.54 9.83
CA THR A 87 -18.47 3.65 9.19
C THR A 87 -18.78 5.10 8.79
N SER A 88 -18.49 6.07 9.66
CA SER A 88 -18.75 7.49 9.38
C SER A 88 -17.72 8.16 8.47
N ASP A 89 -16.54 7.55 8.26
CA ASP A 89 -15.50 8.08 7.38
C ASP A 89 -14.67 6.94 6.78
N PRO A 90 -15.11 6.34 5.65
CA PRO A 90 -14.46 5.19 5.05
C PRO A 90 -13.03 5.43 4.54
N THR A 91 -12.58 6.69 4.47
CA THR A 91 -11.16 7.00 4.18
C THR A 91 -10.24 6.54 5.31
N LYS A 92 -10.81 6.31 6.49
CA LYS A 92 -10.15 5.71 7.64
C LYS A 92 -10.41 4.20 7.66
N ASN A 93 -9.47 3.40 7.18
CA ASN A 93 -9.66 1.96 7.06
C ASN A 93 -8.37 1.14 7.28
N MET A 94 -8.58 -0.15 7.54
CA MET A 94 -7.55 -1.15 7.79
C MET A 94 -7.83 -2.40 6.96
N PRO A 95 -7.25 -2.52 5.76
CA PRO A 95 -7.13 -3.80 5.08
C PRO A 95 -6.42 -4.79 6.01
N SER A 96 -7.04 -5.93 6.27
CA SER A 96 -6.66 -6.84 7.35
C SER A 96 -6.78 -8.31 6.95
N LEU A 97 -6.09 -9.17 7.69
CA LEU A 97 -6.20 -10.62 7.60
C LEU A 97 -6.96 -11.18 8.81
N VAL A 98 -7.96 -12.01 8.58
CA VAL A 98 -8.64 -12.74 9.66
C VAL A 98 -7.71 -13.81 10.22
N ILE A 99 -7.50 -13.80 11.53
CA ILE A 99 -6.74 -14.81 12.27
C ILE A 99 -7.70 -15.89 12.80
N SER A 100 -8.81 -15.47 13.40
CA SER A 100 -9.86 -16.37 13.87
C SER A 100 -11.20 -15.67 13.99
N TYR A 101 -12.29 -16.43 13.95
CA TYR A 101 -13.64 -15.94 14.20
C TYR A 101 -14.44 -17.01 14.95
N ASN A 102 -15.17 -16.60 15.98
CA ASN A 102 -16.09 -17.47 16.72
C ASN A 102 -17.54 -17.12 16.35
N PRO A 103 -18.24 -17.95 15.54
CA PRO A 103 -19.58 -17.64 15.05
C PRO A 103 -20.63 -17.55 16.15
N SER A 104 -20.43 -18.23 17.28
CA SER A 104 -21.36 -18.24 18.40
C SER A 104 -21.27 -16.99 19.28
N THR A 105 -20.10 -16.34 19.33
CA THR A 105 -19.86 -15.17 20.19
C THR A 105 -19.64 -13.88 19.41
N GLY A 106 -19.40 -13.96 18.10
CA GLY A 106 -19.05 -12.81 17.27
C GLY A 106 -17.62 -12.33 17.47
N GLN A 107 -16.79 -13.01 18.26
CA GLN A 107 -15.39 -12.61 18.47
C GLN A 107 -14.59 -12.80 17.17
N LEU A 108 -14.08 -11.69 16.62
CA LEU A 108 -13.22 -11.63 15.45
C LEU A 108 -11.82 -11.19 15.87
N VAL A 109 -10.82 -12.01 15.55
CA VAL A 109 -9.40 -11.67 15.68
C VAL A 109 -8.83 -11.43 14.30
N PHE A 110 -8.21 -10.27 14.10
CA PHE A 110 -7.62 -9.88 12.83
C PHE A 110 -6.28 -9.16 13.00
N LEU A 111 -5.49 -9.17 11.94
CA LEU A 111 -4.23 -8.44 11.83
C LEU A 111 -4.36 -7.35 10.75
N PRO A 112 -4.35 -6.06 11.11
CA PRO A 112 -4.21 -4.97 10.16
C PRO A 112 -2.90 -5.09 9.38
N LEU A 113 -2.98 -5.03 8.06
CA LEU A 113 -1.83 -5.06 7.15
C LEU A 113 -1.42 -3.66 6.69
N GLU A 114 -2.36 -2.72 6.73
CA GLU A 114 -2.19 -1.33 6.32
C GLU A 114 -3.07 -0.42 7.19
N LEU A 115 -2.64 0.82 7.42
CA LEU A 115 -3.44 1.86 8.06
C LEU A 115 -3.68 3.02 7.09
N ASN A 116 -4.91 3.17 6.61
CA ASN A 116 -5.32 4.37 5.91
C ASN A 116 -5.91 5.32 6.94
N GLY A 117 -5.10 6.25 7.46
CA GLY A 117 -5.50 7.18 8.53
C GLY A 117 -5.00 6.77 9.92
N ALA A 118 -5.42 7.52 10.94
CA ALA A 118 -5.04 7.32 12.32
C ALA A 118 -6.15 7.79 13.28
N GLY A 119 -6.16 7.24 14.49
CA GLY A 119 -7.07 7.64 15.57
C GLY A 119 -7.69 6.45 16.32
N THR A 120 -8.49 6.78 17.32
CA THR A 120 -9.33 5.84 18.07
C THR A 120 -10.78 6.06 17.68
N PHE A 121 -11.46 4.99 17.25
CA PHE A 121 -12.85 5.05 16.81
C PHE A 121 -13.62 3.83 17.36
N SER A 122 -14.95 3.94 17.32
CA SER A 122 -15.89 2.95 17.86
C SER A 122 -17.05 2.68 16.90
N ASP A 123 -16.87 2.99 15.62
CA ASP A 123 -17.86 2.83 14.56
C ASP A 123 -17.22 2.12 13.38
N TRP A 124 -17.26 0.79 13.37
CA TRP A 124 -16.57 -0.03 12.38
C TRP A 124 -17.53 -0.81 11.51
N SER A 125 -17.28 -0.78 10.21
CA SER A 125 -17.85 -1.69 9.22
C SER A 125 -16.77 -2.66 8.76
N ILE A 126 -17.09 -3.95 8.79
CA ILE A 126 -16.23 -5.05 8.37
C ILE A 126 -16.84 -5.64 7.11
N SER A 127 -16.08 -5.68 6.04
CA SER A 127 -16.50 -6.31 4.78
C SER A 127 -15.44 -7.25 4.26
N PHE A 128 -15.82 -8.19 3.40
CA PHE A 128 -14.86 -8.97 2.65
C PHE A 128 -13.94 -8.03 1.85
N GLY A 129 -12.63 -8.23 1.99
CA GLY A 129 -11.60 -7.42 1.36
C GLY A 129 -11.16 -8.07 0.06
N GLY A 130 -11.11 -7.28 -1.02
CA GLY A 130 -10.39 -7.67 -2.23
C GLY A 130 -8.89 -7.79 -1.98
N ALA A 131 -8.10 -7.97 -3.03
CA ALA A 131 -6.66 -7.85 -2.91
C ALA A 131 -6.31 -6.47 -2.30
N VAL A 132 -5.55 -6.45 -1.19
CA VAL A 132 -4.94 -5.24 -0.66
C VAL A 132 -4.19 -4.59 -1.83
N PRO A 133 -4.42 -3.31 -2.15
CA PRO A 133 -3.55 -2.63 -3.10
C PRO A 133 -2.14 -2.83 -2.60
N THR A 134 -1.29 -3.47 -3.40
CA THR A 134 0.16 -3.43 -3.17
C THR A 134 0.50 -1.99 -2.86
N MET A 135 1.17 -1.72 -1.72
CA MET A 135 1.70 -0.39 -1.41
C MET A 135 2.24 0.16 -2.72
N ALA A 136 1.58 1.18 -3.28
CA ALA A 136 2.10 1.78 -4.49
C ALA A 136 3.51 2.23 -4.12
N ASP A 137 4.52 1.78 -4.86
CA ASP A 137 5.87 2.32 -4.72
C ASP A 137 5.69 3.83 -4.92
N ASN A 138 5.76 4.65 -3.87
CA ASN A 138 5.67 6.09 -4.01
C ASN A 138 7.10 6.61 -4.02
N GLU A 139 7.62 6.81 -5.22
CA GLU A 139 9.05 7.07 -5.42
C GLU A 139 9.24 8.06 -6.56
N ILE A 140 10.19 8.99 -6.36
CA ILE A 140 10.72 9.85 -7.40
C ILE A 140 12.20 9.53 -7.54
N ILE A 141 12.67 9.21 -8.74
CA ILE A 141 14.07 9.00 -9.07
C ILE A 141 14.47 9.99 -10.17
N LEU A 142 15.35 10.92 -9.81
CA LEU A 142 15.94 11.89 -10.73
C LEU A 142 17.35 11.44 -11.12
N VAL A 143 17.69 11.54 -12.40
CA VAL A 143 18.99 11.09 -12.92
C VAL A 143 19.65 12.05 -13.89
N GLY A 144 20.99 11.97 -13.91
CA GLY A 144 21.86 12.72 -14.81
C GLY A 144 22.19 14.13 -14.31
N ASN A 145 23.01 14.85 -15.06
CA ASN A 145 23.48 16.18 -14.68
C ASN A 145 23.01 17.25 -15.68
N SER A 146 22.22 18.22 -15.21
CA SER A 146 21.77 19.39 -15.99
C SER A 146 22.27 20.72 -15.41
N GLY A 147 23.37 20.70 -14.65
CA GLY A 147 23.92 21.87 -13.99
C GLY A 147 23.23 22.17 -12.66
N VAL A 148 23.30 23.44 -12.25
CA VAL A 148 22.63 23.98 -11.05
C VAL A 148 21.66 25.10 -11.46
N GLY A 149 20.78 25.53 -10.55
CA GLY A 149 19.91 26.70 -10.78
C GLY A 149 20.72 27.98 -11.00
N SER A 150 20.27 28.87 -11.90
CA SER A 150 20.98 30.14 -12.17
C SER A 150 20.89 31.14 -11.02
N THR A 151 19.85 31.07 -10.19
CA THR A 151 19.70 31.87 -8.96
C THR A 151 20.03 31.05 -7.73
N ASN A 152 19.46 29.85 -7.59
CA ASN A 152 19.77 28.93 -6.50
C ASN A 152 20.98 28.08 -6.88
N THR A 153 22.13 28.73 -6.90
CA THR A 153 23.34 28.16 -7.50
C THR A 153 23.86 26.93 -6.78
N ALA A 154 23.45 26.66 -5.54
CA ALA A 154 23.84 25.46 -4.82
C ALA A 154 22.91 24.25 -5.08
N ILE A 155 21.83 24.42 -5.84
CA ILE A 155 20.82 23.37 -6.04
C ILE A 155 20.99 22.70 -7.40
N GLN A 156 21.24 21.39 -7.37
CA GLN A 156 21.46 20.55 -8.55
C GLN A 156 20.19 20.45 -9.41
N ARG A 157 20.41 20.27 -10.71
CA ARG A 157 19.37 19.92 -11.69
C ARG A 157 19.67 18.58 -12.36
N TYR A 158 18.63 17.83 -12.65
CA TYR A 158 18.70 16.51 -13.27
C TYR A 158 18.17 16.56 -14.70
N THR A 159 18.68 15.68 -15.56
CA THR A 159 18.29 15.65 -16.97
C THR A 159 16.98 14.92 -17.21
N ALA A 160 16.65 13.95 -16.36
CA ALA A 160 15.49 13.10 -16.52
C ALA A 160 14.88 12.70 -15.18
N VAL A 161 13.56 12.52 -15.20
CA VAL A 161 12.82 11.79 -14.17
C VAL A 161 12.76 10.33 -14.62
N GLN A 162 13.58 9.46 -14.03
CA GLN A 162 13.63 8.05 -14.40
C GLN A 162 12.40 7.28 -13.90
N LYS A 163 11.90 7.64 -12.72
CA LYS A 163 10.69 7.07 -12.13
C LYS A 163 9.95 8.17 -11.40
N ASP A 164 8.64 8.24 -11.62
CA ASP A 164 7.74 9.03 -10.80
C ASP A 164 6.46 8.24 -10.58
N THR A 165 6.38 7.63 -9.41
CA THR A 165 5.20 6.93 -8.91
C THR A 165 4.70 7.59 -7.62
N SER A 166 5.06 8.87 -7.41
CA SER A 166 4.80 9.64 -6.18
C SER A 166 3.32 9.76 -5.81
N GLY A 167 2.43 9.76 -6.80
CA GLY A 167 0.99 9.87 -6.61
C GLY A 167 0.61 11.15 -5.87
N VAL A 168 0.03 11.01 -4.68
CA VAL A 168 -0.41 12.12 -3.82
C VAL A 168 0.53 12.37 -2.63
N TRP A 169 1.71 11.74 -2.63
CA TRP A 169 2.63 11.75 -1.48
C TRP A 169 3.78 12.73 -1.64
N MET A 170 4.17 13.03 -2.88
CA MET A 170 5.27 13.92 -3.21
C MET A 170 5.02 14.59 -4.55
N SER A 171 5.62 15.76 -4.74
CA SER A 171 5.59 16.48 -6.01
C SER A 171 6.99 16.93 -6.40
N TYR A 172 7.34 16.76 -7.67
CA TYR A 172 8.61 17.21 -8.23
C TYR A 172 8.44 18.51 -9.02
N THR A 173 9.40 19.43 -8.89
CA THR A 173 9.47 20.64 -9.70
C THR A 173 10.90 20.86 -10.19
N SER A 174 11.07 20.97 -11.51
CA SER A 174 12.33 21.41 -12.10
C SER A 174 12.31 22.90 -12.45
N SER A 175 13.43 23.58 -12.26
CA SER A 175 13.59 24.97 -12.65
C SER A 175 15.03 25.27 -13.06
N SER A 176 15.22 25.86 -14.25
CA SER A 176 16.52 26.37 -14.67
C SER A 176 17.03 27.52 -13.80
N THR A 177 16.12 28.24 -13.15
CA THR A 177 16.44 29.37 -12.27
C THR A 177 16.65 28.93 -10.83
N LEU A 178 15.74 28.11 -10.30
CA LEU A 178 15.69 27.78 -8.88
C LEU A 178 16.28 26.39 -8.53
N GLY A 179 16.73 25.64 -9.52
CA GLY A 179 17.14 24.25 -9.34
C GLY A 179 15.95 23.32 -9.16
N ASP A 180 16.25 22.03 -8.96
CA ASP A 180 15.23 21.00 -8.78
C ASP A 180 14.85 20.83 -7.30
N LYS A 181 13.58 20.51 -7.05
CA LYS A 181 13.08 20.19 -5.71
C LYS A 181 12.04 19.08 -5.73
N ILE A 182 11.97 18.34 -4.63
CA ILE A 182 10.86 17.45 -4.30
C ILE A 182 10.17 18.00 -3.06
N THR A 183 8.85 18.12 -3.09
CA THR A 183 8.01 18.53 -1.95
C THR A 183 7.30 17.29 -1.42
N ILE A 184 7.28 17.13 -0.11
CA ILE A 184 6.50 16.11 0.59
C ILE A 184 5.07 16.62 0.71
N ASP A 185 4.10 15.99 0.06
CA ASP A 185 2.70 16.45 0.08
C ASP A 185 1.90 15.83 1.23
N LYS A 186 2.39 14.72 1.80
CA LYS A 186 1.79 14.03 2.95
C LYS A 186 2.83 13.66 3.99
N THR A 187 2.50 13.85 5.26
CA THR A 187 3.36 13.40 6.37
C THR A 187 3.55 11.88 6.34
N GLY A 188 4.78 11.43 6.54
CA GLY A 188 5.11 10.00 6.54
C GLY A 188 6.61 9.75 6.71
N ASP A 189 6.99 8.47 6.66
CA ASP A 189 8.39 8.05 6.68
C ASP A 189 8.89 7.85 5.25
N TYR A 190 10.07 8.40 4.97
CA TYR A 190 10.68 8.38 3.66
C TYR A 190 12.16 8.04 3.78
N GLU A 191 12.68 7.40 2.74
CA GLU A 191 14.10 7.31 2.46
C GLU A 191 14.48 8.40 1.45
N VAL A 192 15.53 9.15 1.77
CA VAL A 192 16.22 10.02 0.81
C VAL A 192 17.52 9.34 0.43
N TYR A 193 17.76 9.15 -0.85
CA TYR A 193 18.99 8.58 -1.40
C TYR A 193 19.63 9.57 -2.37
N ARG A 194 20.96 9.69 -2.28
CA ARG A 194 21.74 10.45 -3.24
C ARG A 194 23.00 9.69 -3.62
N HIS A 195 23.28 9.66 -4.91
CA HIS A 195 24.49 9.11 -5.51
C HIS A 195 25.12 10.16 -6.40
N GLY A 196 26.39 10.46 -6.17
CA GLY A 196 27.10 11.37 -7.05
C GLY A 196 28.55 11.62 -6.66
N SER A 197 29.24 12.31 -7.56
CA SER A 197 30.47 13.03 -7.30
C SER A 197 30.35 14.42 -7.88
N MET A 198 31.23 15.35 -7.53
CA MET A 198 31.25 16.72 -8.06
C MET A 198 32.22 16.86 -9.22
N THR A 199 32.02 17.85 -10.09
CA THR A 199 32.98 18.17 -11.16
C THR A 199 34.31 18.69 -10.63
N THR A 200 34.36 19.20 -9.39
CA THR A 200 35.58 19.64 -8.70
C THR A 200 36.07 18.62 -7.66
N SER A 201 37.39 18.42 -7.54
CA SER A 201 37.99 17.62 -6.46
C SER A 201 37.80 18.28 -5.09
N GLY A 202 37.46 17.50 -4.06
CA GLY A 202 37.44 17.93 -2.66
C GLY A 202 36.17 18.64 -2.17
N GLY A 203 35.05 18.51 -2.86
CA GLY A 203 33.79 19.12 -2.41
C GLY A 203 32.91 18.22 -1.55
N HIS A 204 31.95 18.82 -0.84
CA HIS A 204 30.90 18.15 -0.07
C HIS A 204 29.52 18.35 -0.70
N MET A 205 28.67 17.33 -0.70
CA MET A 205 27.32 17.41 -1.25
C MET A 205 26.36 16.53 -0.45
N GLY A 206 25.06 16.71 -0.66
CA GLY A 206 24.06 15.92 0.04
C GLY A 206 22.63 16.37 -0.26
N ALA A 207 21.73 16.19 0.69
CA ALA A 207 20.35 16.67 0.56
C ALA A 207 20.01 17.61 1.70
N SER A 208 19.41 18.75 1.35
CA SER A 208 18.93 19.72 2.31
C SER A 208 17.42 19.63 2.49
N LEU A 209 16.96 19.91 3.70
CA LEU A 209 15.58 20.00 4.14
C LEU A 209 15.25 21.46 4.43
N ASN A 210 14.27 22.02 3.73
CA ASN A 210 13.73 23.36 3.98
C ASN A 210 14.78 24.49 4.08
N THR A 211 15.96 24.29 3.48
CA THR A 211 17.05 25.25 3.63
C THR A 211 16.72 26.59 2.97
N ALA A 212 17.12 27.67 3.64
CA ALA A 212 17.17 29.01 3.05
C ALA A 212 18.51 29.29 2.33
N GLY A 213 19.54 28.47 2.56
CA GLY A 213 20.90 28.63 2.03
C GLY A 213 21.09 28.15 0.59
N LEU A 214 20.23 28.59 -0.33
CA LEU A 214 20.13 28.03 -1.69
C LEU A 214 21.27 28.43 -2.65
N THR A 215 22.12 29.38 -2.24
CA THR A 215 23.34 29.80 -2.95
C THR A 215 24.60 29.51 -2.15
N THR A 216 24.46 29.14 -0.88
CA THR A 216 25.57 28.85 0.00
C THR A 216 26.04 27.43 -0.21
N THR A 217 27.36 27.26 -0.23
CA THR A 217 27.99 25.95 -0.34
C THR A 217 27.56 25.01 0.79
N PHE A 218 27.35 23.74 0.43
CA PHE A 218 26.89 22.68 1.31
C PHE A 218 27.58 22.67 2.68
N VAL A 219 28.92 22.68 2.72
CA VAL A 219 29.68 22.56 3.99
C VAL A 219 29.52 23.78 4.89
N THR A 220 29.55 24.99 4.33
CA THR A 220 29.38 26.22 5.10
C THR A 220 27.97 26.28 5.69
N ARG A 221 26.97 25.89 4.89
CA ARG A 221 25.58 25.89 5.35
C ARG A 221 25.33 24.78 6.37
N MET A 222 25.90 23.59 6.18
CA MET A 222 25.81 22.50 7.16
C MET A 222 26.43 22.88 8.50
N ASN A 223 27.57 23.57 8.50
CA ASN A 223 28.21 24.02 9.74
C ASN A 223 27.42 25.12 10.46
N SER A 224 26.65 25.94 9.74
CA SER A 224 25.88 27.05 10.33
C SER A 224 24.43 26.67 10.66
N ASN A 225 23.85 25.70 9.95
CA ASN A 225 22.46 25.28 10.06
C ASN A 225 22.33 23.76 9.84
N PRO A 226 22.87 22.92 10.74
CA PRO A 226 22.91 21.48 10.54
C PRO A 226 21.52 20.83 10.45
N ASP A 227 20.50 21.41 11.10
CA ASP A 227 19.11 20.91 11.08
C ASP A 227 18.45 21.00 9.69
N GLU A 228 19.04 21.77 8.77
CA GLU A 228 18.57 21.88 7.39
C GLU A 228 19.17 20.80 6.48
N PHE A 229 19.87 19.79 7.01
CA PHE A 229 20.50 18.74 6.21
C PHE A 229 20.07 17.33 6.63
N ILE A 230 19.79 16.51 5.61
CA ILE A 230 19.31 15.14 5.77
C ILE A 230 20.49 14.18 5.66
N ILE A 231 21.25 14.28 4.57
CA ILE A 231 22.43 13.47 4.26
C ILE A 231 23.55 14.38 3.74
N GLY A 232 24.80 13.96 3.94
CA GLY A 232 25.97 14.63 3.38
C GLY A 232 27.14 13.67 3.23
N PHE A 233 27.93 13.87 2.19
CA PHE A 233 29.15 13.11 1.91
C PHE A 233 30.15 13.96 1.14
N GLY A 234 31.44 13.68 1.32
CA GLY A 234 32.54 14.31 0.59
C GLY A 234 32.94 13.50 -0.63
N THR A 235 33.47 14.16 -1.66
CA THR A 235 34.01 13.49 -2.86
C THR A 235 35.41 14.01 -3.16
N THR A 236 36.38 13.10 -3.32
CA THR A 236 37.79 13.45 -3.55
C THR A 236 38.17 13.49 -5.03
N SER A 237 37.40 12.84 -5.90
CA SER A 237 37.63 12.79 -7.35
C SER A 237 36.31 12.87 -8.14
N PRO A 238 36.27 13.56 -9.30
CA PRO A 238 35.10 13.62 -10.16
C PRO A 238 34.71 12.28 -10.81
N THR A 239 35.51 11.22 -10.65
CA THR A 239 35.26 9.89 -11.23
C THR A 239 34.83 8.83 -10.22
N THR A 240 34.86 9.15 -8.92
CA THR A 240 34.52 8.22 -7.84
C THR A 240 33.25 8.70 -7.13
N PRO A 241 32.06 8.24 -7.54
CA PRO A 241 30.82 8.64 -6.89
C PRO A 241 30.70 8.00 -5.51
N ASN A 242 30.10 8.75 -4.60
CA ASN A 242 29.68 8.27 -3.29
C ASN A 242 28.16 8.21 -3.23
N SER A 243 27.66 7.31 -2.40
CA SER A 243 26.23 7.18 -2.12
C SER A 243 25.97 7.38 -0.64
N SER A 244 24.83 7.96 -0.32
CA SER A 244 24.31 8.00 1.04
C SER A 244 22.80 7.95 1.02
N SER A 245 22.21 7.26 1.99
CA SER A 245 20.78 7.36 2.27
C SER A 245 20.52 7.65 3.73
N ARG A 246 19.33 8.17 4.00
CA ARG A 246 18.78 8.29 5.35
C ARG A 246 17.27 8.12 5.30
N THR A 247 16.79 7.35 6.25
CA THR A 247 15.36 7.26 6.55
C THR A 247 15.01 8.25 7.65
N MET A 248 13.95 9.03 7.44
CA MET A 248 13.37 9.86 8.50
C MET A 248 11.92 10.20 8.19
N ARG A 249 11.23 10.70 9.22
CA ARG A 249 9.88 11.25 9.09
C ARG A 249 9.94 12.66 8.51
N PHE A 250 9.13 12.92 7.49
CA PHE A 250 8.88 14.26 6.96
C PHE A 250 7.42 14.66 7.16
N ASN A 251 7.20 15.96 7.26
CA ASN A 251 5.88 16.57 7.32
C ASN A 251 5.42 17.00 5.93
N ALA A 252 4.09 17.03 5.74
CA ALA A 252 3.51 17.67 4.57
C ALA A 252 3.99 19.14 4.48
N GLY A 253 4.45 19.54 3.29
CA GLY A 253 5.07 20.84 3.01
C GLY A 253 6.60 20.85 3.04
N ASP A 254 7.26 19.81 3.56
CA ASP A 254 8.72 19.75 3.59
C ASP A 254 9.28 19.73 2.16
N VAL A 255 10.31 20.55 1.91
CA VAL A 255 10.97 20.68 0.62
C VAL A 255 12.39 20.17 0.71
N ILE A 256 12.70 19.20 -0.15
CA ILE A 256 13.97 18.51 -0.17
C ILE A 256 14.69 18.78 -1.49
N ARG A 257 16.00 19.05 -1.41
CA ARG A 257 16.82 19.41 -2.57
C ARG A 257 18.17 18.72 -2.55
N ALA A 258 18.67 18.34 -3.72
CA ALA A 258 20.06 17.97 -3.92
C ALA A 258 20.93 19.23 -3.86
N HIS A 259 21.77 19.33 -2.82
CA HIS A 259 22.54 20.51 -2.47
C HIS A 259 24.04 20.26 -2.65
N ASN A 260 24.69 21.12 -3.44
CA ASN A 260 26.09 20.99 -3.87
C ASN A 260 27.02 22.03 -3.25
N HIS A 261 28.32 21.75 -3.36
CA HIS A 261 29.38 22.69 -3.01
C HIS A 261 29.56 23.75 -4.10
N ASN A 262 29.75 25.01 -3.71
CA ASN A 262 30.29 26.10 -4.55
C ASN A 262 29.71 26.23 -5.97
N SER A 263 28.40 26.09 -6.15
CA SER A 263 27.78 26.13 -7.48
C SER A 263 28.32 25.11 -8.49
N SER A 264 28.99 24.06 -7.99
CA SER A 264 29.54 22.99 -8.78
C SER A 264 28.45 21.95 -9.01
N PRO A 265 28.11 21.62 -10.26
CA PRO A 265 27.18 20.54 -10.52
C PRO A 265 27.82 19.17 -10.22
N ASP A 266 26.97 18.15 -10.19
CA ASP A 266 27.41 16.77 -10.13
C ASP A 266 28.26 16.42 -11.37
N SER A 267 29.31 15.62 -11.19
CA SER A 267 30.07 15.04 -12.28
C SER A 267 29.25 13.97 -12.99
N ALA A 268 29.47 13.83 -14.31
CA ALA A 268 28.92 12.73 -15.11
C ALA A 268 30.05 11.85 -15.69
N ASN A 269 31.24 11.91 -15.10
CA ASN A 269 32.42 11.21 -15.62
C ASN A 269 32.44 9.76 -15.15
N GLY A 270 31.84 8.87 -15.97
CA GLY A 270 31.86 7.42 -15.74
C GLY A 270 30.74 6.91 -14.81
N PHE A 271 29.79 7.76 -14.45
CA PHE A 271 28.58 7.40 -13.69
C PHE A 271 27.45 8.40 -13.97
N THR A 272 26.23 8.04 -13.57
CA THR A 272 25.05 8.90 -13.67
C THR A 272 24.65 9.36 -12.27
N PRO A 273 24.65 10.67 -11.97
CA PRO A 273 24.14 11.18 -10.69
C PRO A 273 22.70 10.80 -10.47
N ILE A 274 22.34 10.48 -9.22
CA ILE A 274 20.97 10.10 -8.82
C ILE A 274 20.57 10.87 -7.58
N PHE A 275 19.34 11.37 -7.58
CA PHE A 275 18.67 11.82 -6.37
C PHE A 275 17.27 11.21 -6.32
N SER A 276 16.96 10.49 -5.25
CA SER A 276 15.65 9.85 -5.11
C SER A 276 15.08 10.02 -3.71
N ILE A 277 13.76 10.02 -3.67
CA ILE A 277 12.98 9.98 -2.44
C ILE A 277 11.92 8.91 -2.61
N LYS A 278 11.87 7.99 -1.65
CA LYS A 278 10.93 6.89 -1.62
C LYS A 278 10.15 6.92 -0.31
N ARG A 279 8.83 6.88 -0.38
CA ARG A 279 8.01 6.61 0.81
C ARG A 279 8.26 5.19 1.26
N LEU A 280 8.51 5.02 2.54
CA LEU A 280 8.56 3.70 3.14
C LEU A 280 7.14 3.29 3.53
N GLY A 281 6.74 2.09 3.09
CA GLY A 281 5.60 1.41 3.71
C GLY A 281 5.92 1.18 5.19
N PHE A 282 4.88 1.12 6.03
CA PHE A 282 5.01 1.12 7.49
C PHE A 282 6.17 0.24 8.00
N VAL A 283 7.11 0.87 8.71
CA VAL A 283 8.00 0.19 9.67
C VAL A 283 7.40 0.38 11.06
#